data_AF-A0A7W0XVY5-F1
#
_entry.id   AF-A0A7W0XVY5-F1
#
_cell.length_a   1.000
_cell.length_b   1.000
_cell.length_c   1.000
_cell.angle_alpha   90.00
_cell.angle_beta   90.00
_cell.angle_gamma   90.00
#
_symmetry.space_group_name_H-M   'P 1'
#
loop_
_entity.id
_entity.type
_entity.pdbx_description
1 polymer ?
#
loop_
_entity_poly.entity_id
_entity_poly.type
_entity_poly.pdbx_seq_one_letter_code
_entity_poly.pdbx_strand_id
1 'polypeptide(L)'
;RDTYAPGAYNMADHQVTGRAVFDAARDAGNRWVFRDQLVGGLEPWNGVRMVLATGSPRATHGVDIAAHFDAGVASLAAHTAYLEAFGADGPEPTEMLEGFARQAGTRLGVPLATSFELYPVNLL
;
A
#
# COMPACT_ATOMS: atom_id res chain seq x y z
N ARG A 1 -5.78 -8.33 -1.73
CA ARG A 1 -6.34 -9.60 -1.17
C ARG A 1 -7.84 -9.42 -0.98
N ASP A 2 -8.62 -10.50 -0.91
CA ASP A 2 -10.07 -10.42 -0.74
C ASP A 2 -10.46 -10.03 0.69
N THR A 3 -9.51 -10.10 1.63
CA THR A 3 -9.64 -9.65 3.03
C THR A 3 -8.45 -8.79 3.46
N TYR A 4 -8.68 -7.94 4.46
CA TYR A 4 -7.66 -7.23 5.24
C TYR A 4 -7.25 -8.00 6.49
N ALA A 5 -6.05 -7.76 7.01
CA ALA A 5 -5.76 -8.13 8.40
C ALA A 5 -6.67 -7.33 9.36
N PRO A 6 -7.30 -7.96 10.37
CA PRO A 6 -7.19 -9.37 10.79
C PRO A 6 -8.23 -10.33 10.16
N GLY A 7 -9.11 -9.89 9.26
CA GLY A 7 -10.02 -10.80 8.55
C GLY A 7 -11.24 -10.15 7.87
N ALA A 8 -11.41 -8.83 7.92
CA ALA A 8 -12.55 -8.15 7.31
C ALA A 8 -12.53 -8.28 5.78
N TYR A 9 -13.71 -8.42 5.16
CA TYR A 9 -13.82 -8.45 3.71
C TYR A 9 -13.36 -7.11 3.12
N ASN A 10 -12.57 -7.18 2.05
CA ASN A 10 -11.97 -6.01 1.44
C ASN A 10 -12.94 -5.36 0.44
N MET A 11 -12.79 -4.06 0.24
CA MET A 11 -13.52 -3.32 -0.78
C MET A 11 -13.09 -3.74 -2.19
N ALA A 12 -14.05 -3.72 -3.12
CA ALA A 12 -13.84 -4.23 -4.47
C ALA A 12 -12.83 -3.39 -5.27
N ASP A 13 -12.83 -2.08 -5.08
CA ASP A 13 -11.87 -1.15 -5.67
C ASP A 13 -10.42 -1.48 -5.29
N HIS A 14 -10.15 -1.82 -4.03
CA HIS A 14 -8.85 -2.25 -3.55
C HIS A 14 -8.42 -3.59 -4.15
N GLN A 15 -9.36 -4.55 -4.26
CA GLN A 15 -9.10 -5.85 -4.85
C GLN A 15 -8.72 -5.72 -6.34
N VAL A 16 -9.50 -4.96 -7.10
CA VAL A 16 -9.30 -4.77 -8.54
C VAL A 16 -8.04 -3.96 -8.81
N THR A 17 -7.88 -2.80 -8.14
CA THR A 17 -6.71 -1.94 -8.30
C THR A 17 -5.42 -2.66 -7.90
N GLY A 18 -5.42 -3.38 -6.78
CA GLY A 18 -4.24 -4.11 -6.32
C GLY A 18 -3.80 -5.21 -7.29
N ARG A 19 -4.73 -5.90 -7.95
CA ARG A 19 -4.41 -6.89 -9.00
C ARG A 19 -3.86 -6.20 -10.25
N ALA A 20 -4.53 -5.13 -10.71
CA ALA A 20 -4.11 -4.36 -11.87
C ALA A 20 -2.70 -3.76 -11.71
N VAL A 21 -2.31 -3.29 -10.52
CA VAL A 21 -0.95 -2.75 -10.26
C VAL A 21 0.12 -3.83 -10.43
N PHE A 22 -0.13 -5.05 -9.96
CA PHE A 22 0.83 -6.15 -10.12
C PHE A 22 1.02 -6.54 -11.58
N ASP A 23 -0.07 -6.62 -12.33
CA ASP A 23 -0.03 -6.91 -13.77
C ASP A 23 0.64 -5.76 -14.53
N ALA A 24 0.28 -4.51 -14.21
CA ALA A 24 0.87 -3.32 -14.81
C ALA A 24 2.39 -3.21 -14.59
N ALA A 25 2.91 -3.66 -13.44
CA ALA A 25 4.35 -3.71 -13.21
C ALA A 25 5.07 -4.64 -14.19
N ARG A 26 4.40 -5.69 -14.68
CA ARG A 26 4.92 -6.61 -15.69
C ARG A 26 4.72 -6.06 -17.10
N ASP A 27 3.55 -5.49 -17.35
CA ASP A 27 3.17 -4.91 -18.64
C ASP A 27 4.06 -3.71 -18.99
N ALA A 28 4.42 -2.88 -18.00
CA ALA A 28 5.30 -1.73 -18.19
C ALA A 28 6.66 -2.12 -18.80
N GLY A 29 7.19 -3.31 -18.51
CA GLY A 29 8.44 -3.81 -19.07
C GLY A 29 8.30 -4.51 -20.43
N ASN A 30 7.07 -4.73 -20.91
CA ASN A 30 6.79 -5.53 -22.10
C ASN A 30 6.45 -4.65 -23.30
N ARG A 31 7.39 -4.55 -24.26
CA ARG A 31 7.22 -3.78 -25.50
C ARG A 31 6.01 -4.17 -26.35
N TRP A 32 5.45 -5.37 -26.18
CA TRP A 32 4.38 -5.89 -27.01
C TRP A 32 2.98 -5.63 -26.46
N VAL A 33 2.88 -5.26 -25.19
CA VAL A 33 1.62 -4.96 -24.49
C VAL A 33 1.36 -3.45 -24.53
N PHE A 34 0.10 -3.05 -24.70
CA PHE A 34 -0.35 -1.65 -24.75
C PHE A 34 0.55 -0.72 -25.60
N ARG A 35 0.91 -1.15 -26.81
CA ARG A 35 1.84 -0.44 -27.70
C ARG A 35 1.40 0.99 -28.03
N ASP A 36 0.11 1.25 -28.01
CA ASP A 36 -0.49 2.58 -28.17
C ASP A 36 -0.13 3.57 -27.05
N GLN A 37 0.36 3.09 -25.91
CA GLN A 37 0.86 3.91 -24.80
C GLN A 37 2.32 4.34 -24.95
N LEU A 38 3.07 3.80 -25.92
CA LEU A 38 4.46 4.20 -26.19
C LEU A 38 4.49 5.52 -26.98
N VAL A 39 4.04 6.59 -26.31
CA VAL A 39 3.95 7.95 -26.84
C VAL A 39 4.80 8.90 -26.00
N GLY A 40 5.18 10.06 -26.55
CA GLY A 40 5.91 11.08 -25.80
C GLY A 40 7.31 10.66 -25.31
N GLY A 41 7.91 9.64 -25.94
CA GLY A 41 9.22 9.11 -25.55
C GLY A 41 9.16 8.09 -24.41
N LEU A 42 7.97 7.61 -24.03
CA LEU A 42 7.85 6.49 -23.11
C LEU A 42 8.41 5.21 -23.74
N GLU A 43 9.35 4.59 -23.04
CA GLU A 43 9.90 3.28 -23.37
C GLU A 43 9.47 2.25 -22.32
N PRO A 44 9.46 0.95 -22.67
CA PRO A 44 9.22 -0.09 -21.69
C PRO A 44 10.19 0.02 -20.49
N TRP A 45 9.64 -0.08 -19.28
CA TRP A 45 10.38 -0.01 -18.03
C TRP A 45 10.32 -1.35 -17.28
N ASN A 46 11.44 -2.06 -17.27
CA ASN A 46 11.61 -3.34 -16.58
C ASN A 46 12.29 -3.20 -15.20
N GLY A 47 12.36 -1.98 -14.64
CA GLY A 47 13.08 -1.72 -13.39
C GLY A 47 12.29 -2.08 -12.12
N VAL A 48 11.00 -2.42 -12.23
CA VAL A 48 10.21 -2.85 -11.07
C VAL A 48 10.66 -4.25 -10.64
N ARG A 49 11.18 -4.35 -9.42
CA ARG A 49 11.67 -5.63 -8.85
C ARG A 49 10.65 -6.33 -7.97
N MET A 50 9.75 -5.55 -7.38
CA MET A 50 8.80 -6.04 -6.38
C MET A 50 7.62 -5.09 -6.24
N VAL A 51 6.47 -5.65 -5.92
CA VAL A 51 5.28 -4.93 -5.48
C VAL A 51 5.04 -5.26 -4.01
N LEU A 52 4.84 -4.23 -3.19
CA LEU A 52 4.59 -4.34 -1.75
C LEU A 52 3.12 -4.01 -1.47
N ALA A 53 2.34 -5.01 -1.05
CA ALA A 53 0.94 -4.82 -0.70
C ALA A 53 0.78 -4.57 0.81
N THR A 54 0.24 -3.41 1.18
CA THR A 54 -0.12 -3.05 2.55
C THR A 54 -1.42 -3.74 3.00
N GLY A 55 -1.64 -3.81 4.32
CA GLY A 55 -2.88 -4.35 4.90
C GLY A 55 -3.13 -5.84 4.66
N SER A 56 -2.16 -6.55 4.07
CA SER A 56 -2.33 -7.98 3.77
C SER A 56 -2.34 -8.83 5.05
N PRO A 57 -3.29 -9.78 5.19
CA PRO A 57 -3.25 -10.78 6.26
C PRO A 57 -2.08 -11.76 6.12
N ARG A 58 -1.35 -11.72 5.00
CA ARG A 58 -0.17 -12.55 4.73
C ARG A 58 1.12 -11.72 4.67
N ALA A 59 1.16 -10.57 5.32
CA ALA A 59 2.36 -9.74 5.37
C ALA A 59 3.53 -10.51 6.00
N THR A 60 4.67 -10.52 5.32
CA THR A 60 5.90 -11.22 5.74
C THR A 60 7.07 -10.28 5.95
N HIS A 61 6.94 -9.02 5.53
CA HIS A 61 7.96 -7.99 5.62
C HIS A 61 7.40 -6.78 6.38
N GLY A 62 8.28 -5.95 6.94
CA GLY A 62 7.91 -4.70 7.55
C GLY A 62 9.05 -3.70 7.60
N VAL A 63 8.70 -2.45 7.85
CA VAL A 63 9.62 -1.31 7.97
C VAL A 63 9.32 -0.59 9.27
N ASP A 64 10.34 -0.33 10.08
CA ASP A 64 10.24 0.56 11.25
C ASP A 64 9.96 1.98 10.77
N ILE A 65 8.89 2.58 11.30
CA ILE A 65 8.44 3.92 10.92
C ILE A 65 8.48 4.91 12.09
N ALA A 66 9.08 4.56 13.23
CA ALA A 66 9.04 5.40 14.43
C ALA A 66 9.57 6.81 14.17
N ALA A 67 10.65 6.95 13.40
CA ALA A 67 11.23 8.26 13.05
C ALA A 67 10.39 9.09 12.06
N HIS A 68 9.35 8.51 11.46
CA HIS A 68 8.54 9.13 10.40
C HIS A 68 7.05 9.14 10.74
N PHE A 69 6.67 8.70 11.94
CA PHE A 69 5.29 8.55 12.33
C PHE A 69 4.53 9.88 12.28
N ASP A 70 5.10 10.94 12.86
CA ASP A 70 4.49 12.28 12.88
C ASP A 70 4.24 12.82 11.46
N ALA A 71 5.13 12.53 10.51
CA ALA A 71 4.93 12.91 9.11
C ALA A 71 3.76 12.14 8.47
N GLY A 72 3.58 10.87 8.82
CA GLY A 72 2.42 10.08 8.41
C GLY A 72 1.11 10.61 8.98
N VAL A 73 1.11 11.00 10.26
CA VAL A 73 -0.04 11.64 10.92
C VAL A 73 -0.39 12.97 10.25
N ALA A 74 0.61 13.83 10.00
CA ALA A 74 0.40 15.09 9.31
C ALA A 74 -0.15 14.88 7.88
N SER A 75 0.33 13.84 7.18
CA SER A 75 -0.19 13.47 5.86
C SER A 75 -1.66 13.04 5.92
N LEU A 76 -2.05 12.20 6.89
CA LEU A 76 -3.44 11.77 7.04
C LEU A 76 -4.35 12.94 7.44
N ALA A 77 -3.90 13.79 8.37
CA ALA A 77 -4.63 14.98 8.81
C ALA A 77 -4.90 15.98 7.69
N ALA A 78 -4.06 16.01 6.64
CA ALA A 78 -4.28 16.85 5.47
C ALA A 78 -5.51 16.44 4.63
N HIS A 79 -6.07 15.25 4.83
CA HIS A 79 -7.31 14.79 4.20
C HIS A 79 -8.56 15.35 4.91
N THR A 80 -8.62 16.68 5.10
CA THR A 80 -9.64 17.35 5.95
C THR A 80 -11.07 17.00 5.54
N ALA A 81 -11.42 17.14 4.26
CA ALA A 81 -12.77 16.86 3.77
C ALA A 81 -13.20 15.39 3.98
N TYR A 82 -12.27 14.44 3.90
CA TYR A 82 -12.53 13.03 4.17
C TYR A 82 -12.79 12.79 5.67
N LEU A 83 -11.94 13.34 6.53
CA LEU A 83 -12.05 13.17 7.98
C LEU A 83 -13.30 13.87 8.54
N GLU A 84 -13.59 15.10 8.08
CA GLU A 84 -14.78 15.86 8.48
C GLU A 84 -16.09 15.17 8.08
N ALA A 85 -16.10 14.38 7.00
CA ALA A 85 -17.29 13.65 6.55
C ALA A 85 -17.76 12.57 7.55
N PHE A 86 -16.91 12.15 8.49
CA PHE A 86 -17.29 11.24 9.57
C PHE A 86 -17.97 11.95 10.75
N GLY A 87 -17.93 13.29 10.80
CA GLY A 87 -18.51 14.06 11.90
C GLY A 87 -17.78 13.84 13.23
N ALA A 88 -18.51 13.99 14.34
CA ALA A 88 -17.95 13.95 15.69
C ALA A 88 -17.38 12.58 16.10
N ASP A 89 -17.83 11.51 15.47
CA ASP A 89 -17.38 10.13 15.74
C ASP A 89 -16.26 9.68 14.77
N GLY A 90 -15.69 10.62 14.02
CA GLY A 90 -14.61 10.35 13.07
C GLY A 90 -13.33 9.87 13.74
N PRO A 91 -12.51 9.09 13.01
CA PRO A 91 -11.24 8.61 13.55
C PRO A 91 -10.27 9.77 13.75
N GLU A 92 -9.61 9.80 14.91
CA GLU A 92 -8.47 10.70 15.12
C GLU A 92 -7.25 10.15 14.36
N PRO A 93 -6.58 10.94 13.49
CA PRO A 93 -5.49 10.44 12.63
C PRO A 93 -4.33 9.76 13.36
N THR A 94 -3.90 10.31 14.49
CA THR A 94 -2.82 9.75 15.32
C THR A 94 -3.24 8.40 15.87
N GLU A 95 -4.40 8.32 16.51
CA GLU A 95 -4.91 7.09 17.11
C GLU A 95 -5.11 6.00 16.05
N MET A 96 -5.68 6.36 14.90
CA MET A 96 -5.90 5.45 13.79
C MET A 96 -4.59 4.85 13.28
N LEU A 97 -3.59 5.69 12.96
CA LEU A 97 -2.32 5.21 12.44
C LEU A 97 -1.52 4.45 13.49
N GLU A 98 -1.53 4.91 14.74
CA GLU A 98 -0.82 4.27 15.85
C GLU A 98 -1.37 2.85 16.10
N GLY A 99 -2.69 2.68 16.05
CA GLY A 99 -3.35 1.39 16.21
C GLY A 99 -2.85 0.33 15.21
N PHE A 100 -2.74 0.70 13.93
CA PHE A 100 -2.18 -0.20 12.91
C PHE A 100 -0.67 -0.39 13.08
N ALA A 101 0.06 0.69 13.34
CA ALA A 101 1.51 0.69 13.40
C ALA A 101 2.06 -0.13 14.58
N ARG A 102 1.41 -0.09 15.74
CA ARG A 102 1.78 -0.89 16.92
C ARG A 102 1.55 -2.38 16.71
N GLN A 103 0.48 -2.76 16.01
CA GLN A 103 0.22 -4.17 15.70
C GLN A 103 1.31 -4.74 14.80
N ALA A 104 1.73 -3.99 13.78
CA ALA A 104 2.85 -4.39 12.93
C ALA A 104 4.19 -4.32 13.67
N GLY A 105 4.42 -3.28 14.47
CA GLY A 105 5.63 -3.08 15.28
C GLY A 105 5.88 -4.25 16.22
N THR A 106 4.84 -4.68 16.95
CA THR A 106 4.90 -5.86 17.82
C THR A 106 5.39 -7.11 17.08
N ARG A 107 4.90 -7.36 15.86
CA ARG A 107 5.34 -8.52 15.05
C ARG A 107 6.78 -8.39 14.55
N LEU A 108 7.23 -7.16 14.27
CA LEU A 108 8.56 -6.87 13.75
C LEU A 108 9.63 -6.71 14.86
N GLY A 109 9.20 -6.54 16.12
CA GLY A 109 10.09 -6.30 17.26
C GLY A 109 10.53 -4.83 17.40
N VAL A 110 9.74 -3.88 16.88
CA VAL A 110 10.01 -2.42 16.95
C VAL A 110 8.77 -1.67 17.47
N PRO A 111 8.89 -0.41 17.93
CA PRO A 111 7.75 0.31 18.50
C PRO A 111 6.60 0.54 17.52
N LEU A 112 6.91 0.94 16.28
CA LEU A 112 5.95 1.26 15.23
C LEU A 112 6.47 0.74 13.89
N ALA A 113 5.64 0.01 13.16
CA ALA A 113 6.01 -0.48 11.83
C ALA A 113 4.85 -0.37 10.84
N THR A 114 5.17 -0.41 9.55
CA THR A 114 4.22 -0.79 8.51
C THR A 114 4.61 -2.16 7.96
N SER A 115 3.63 -2.99 7.59
CA SER A 115 3.86 -4.36 7.12
C SER A 115 3.36 -4.58 5.70
N PHE A 116 4.09 -5.40 4.94
CA PHE A 116 3.82 -5.67 3.54
C PHE A 116 3.83 -7.16 3.24
N GLU A 117 2.95 -7.58 2.33
CA GLU A 117 3.15 -8.80 1.54
C GLU A 117 3.96 -8.44 0.30
N LEU A 118 5.08 -9.13 0.09
CA LEU A 118 6.01 -8.88 -1.00
C LEU A 118 5.72 -9.82 -2.17
N TYR A 119 5.54 -9.25 -3.35
CA TYR A 119 5.44 -9.99 -4.61
C TYR A 119 6.64 -9.65 -5.49
N PRO A 120 7.56 -10.61 -5.74
CA PRO A 120 8.66 -10.37 -6.66
C PRO A 120 8.11 -10.24 -8.09
N VAL A 121 8.67 -9.29 -8.84
CA VAL A 121 8.40 -9.11 -10.27
C VAL A 121 9.58 -9.70 -11.01
N ASN A 122 9.48 -11.00 -11.32
CA ASN A 122 10.45 -11.70 -12.14
C ASN A 122 10.04 -11.52 -13.61
N LEU A 123 10.72 -10.60 -14.30
CA LEU A 123 10.66 -10.51 -15.74
C LEU A 123 11.68 -11.51 -16.29
N LEU A 124 11.19 -12.54 -16.99
CA LEU A 124 12.05 -13.52 -17.69
C LEU A 124 12.90 -12.81 -18.75
#